data_AF-A0AAV4WHZ1-F1
#
_entry.id   AF-A0AAV4WHZ1-F1
#
_cell.length_a   1.000
_cell.length_b   1.000
_cell.length_c   1.000
_cell.angle_alpha   90.00
_cell.angle_beta   90.00
_cell.angle_gamma   90.00
#
_symmetry.space_group_name_H-M   'P 1'
#
loop_
_entity.id
_entity.type
_entity.pdbx_description
1 polymer ?
#
loop_
_entity_poly.entity_id
_entity_poly.type
_entity_poly.pdbx_seq_one_letter_code
_entity_poly.pdbx_strand_id
1 'polypeptide(L)'
;MTHIDVSIGFIMKPSATIDYLGNVPTYIPNKKSFSLVSVVFCAACIVYVIQYNETDIHSVRRILSEEMFFSTEEPPETPTNSCTPRNNIVFLKTHKCASSSIQNIFNRYGFRKKLTFVLPAKGSYIGHPEPFNWSMVPDVKRFGLRYNILTHHCRLNYDEMRKNLPDDVLFITIVRNPVELYESLFSFYSLHRFYKERFDTLGKHQKPAGFYEKRMGGKIGFNQMLFDLGMDDKGFANSSAVMDYVYFLTPSSIWLWSGRGWTNLWCFCDICCVGTSTMSSYFI
;
A
#
# COMPACT_ATOMS: atom_id res chain seq x y z
N MET A 1 14.75 13.73 -28.98
CA MET A 1 14.02 15.01 -29.04
C MET A 1 12.53 14.68 -29.18
N THR A 2 11.66 15.40 -28.46
CA THR A 2 10.17 15.30 -28.35
C THR A 2 9.56 14.22 -27.43
N HIS A 3 9.67 14.48 -26.12
CA HIS A 3 8.58 14.68 -25.13
C HIS A 3 7.10 14.63 -25.62
N ILE A 4 6.21 13.91 -24.90
CA ILE A 4 5.11 14.38 -24.00
C ILE A 4 3.74 14.13 -24.70
N ASP A 5 2.60 13.75 -24.12
CA ASP A 5 2.08 13.44 -22.77
C ASP A 5 0.80 12.59 -22.98
N VAL A 6 0.44 11.69 -22.07
CA VAL A 6 -0.93 11.12 -22.03
C VAL A 6 -1.51 11.26 -20.63
N SER A 7 -2.29 12.33 -20.45
CA SER A 7 -3.16 12.56 -19.30
C SER A 7 -4.39 11.65 -19.37
N ILE A 8 -4.60 10.79 -18.37
CA ILE A 8 -5.84 10.04 -18.20
C ILE A 8 -6.61 10.62 -17.02
N GLY A 9 -7.67 11.37 -17.35
CA GLY A 9 -8.68 11.86 -16.42
C GLY A 9 -9.68 10.77 -16.04
N PHE A 10 -10.03 10.72 -14.77
CA PHE A 10 -11.16 9.96 -14.23
C PHE A 10 -12.48 10.66 -14.59
N ILE A 11 -13.40 9.97 -15.27
CA ILE A 11 -14.82 10.36 -15.31
C ILE A 11 -15.70 9.13 -15.04
N MET A 12 -16.58 9.29 -14.06
CA MET A 12 -17.60 8.34 -13.59
C MET A 12 -18.65 8.02 -14.67
N LYS A 13 -19.17 6.78 -14.65
CA LYS A 13 -20.27 6.28 -15.50
C LYS A 13 -21.57 7.10 -15.34
N PRO A 14 -22.38 7.25 -16.41
CA PRO A 14 -23.77 7.69 -16.28
C PRO A 14 -24.70 6.53 -15.93
N SER A 15 -25.73 6.88 -15.17
CA SER A 15 -26.83 6.06 -14.66
C SER A 15 -27.92 5.83 -15.71
N ALA A 16 -28.76 4.84 -15.42
CA ALA A 16 -29.85 4.27 -16.20
C ALA A 16 -30.84 5.25 -16.84
N THR A 17 -31.32 4.84 -18.01
CA THR A 17 -32.47 5.32 -18.79
C THR A 17 -33.81 5.00 -18.11
N ILE A 18 -34.70 6.00 -18.03
CA ILE A 18 -36.16 5.82 -17.92
C ILE A 18 -36.79 6.88 -18.85
N ASP A 19 -37.49 6.42 -19.88
CA ASP A 19 -38.39 7.24 -20.71
C ASP A 19 -39.68 7.54 -19.94
N TYR A 20 -40.30 8.71 -20.16
CA TYR A 20 -41.69 8.84 -20.61
C TYR A 20 -42.05 10.32 -20.87
N LEU A 21 -42.80 10.50 -21.96
CA LEU A 21 -43.23 11.73 -22.60
C LEU A 21 -43.96 12.72 -21.66
N GLY A 22 -43.59 14.00 -21.73
CA GLY A 22 -44.35 15.10 -21.15
C GLY A 22 -43.65 16.46 -21.29
N ASN A 23 -44.16 17.29 -22.20
CA ASN A 23 -44.02 18.76 -22.32
C ASN A 23 -42.77 19.42 -21.71
N VAL A 24 -41.79 19.78 -22.56
CA VAL A 24 -40.64 20.61 -22.17
C VAL A 24 -41.10 22.08 -22.01
N PRO A 25 -41.01 22.68 -20.80
CA PRO A 25 -41.08 24.12 -20.67
C PRO A 25 -39.76 24.71 -21.18
N THR A 26 -39.82 25.69 -22.07
CA THR A 26 -38.64 26.46 -22.48
C THR A 26 -38.07 27.20 -21.27
N TYR A 27 -36.98 26.68 -20.71
CA TYR A 27 -36.18 27.37 -19.69
C TYR A 27 -35.44 28.52 -20.36
N ILE A 28 -35.94 29.75 -20.18
CA ILE A 28 -35.19 30.96 -20.47
C ILE A 28 -34.30 31.21 -19.25
N PRO A 29 -32.96 31.04 -19.34
CA PRO A 29 -32.08 31.34 -18.22
C PRO A 29 -32.19 32.82 -17.90
N ASN A 30 -32.68 33.11 -16.70
CA ASN A 30 -32.70 34.45 -16.14
C ASN A 30 -31.22 34.91 -16.03
N LYS A 31 -30.82 35.92 -16.81
CA LYS A 31 -29.47 36.51 -16.72
C LYS A 31 -29.33 37.13 -15.33
N LYS A 32 -28.80 36.36 -14.37
CA LYS A 32 -28.31 36.92 -13.11
C LYS A 32 -27.12 37.81 -13.46
N SER A 33 -27.33 39.11 -13.44
CA SER A 33 -26.24 40.08 -13.51
C SER A 33 -25.35 39.87 -12.30
N PHE A 34 -24.15 39.36 -12.51
CA PHE A 34 -23.16 39.25 -11.44
C PHE A 34 -22.86 40.67 -10.93
N SER A 35 -23.01 40.89 -9.63
CA SER A 35 -22.65 42.17 -9.03
C SER A 35 -21.16 42.41 -9.28
N LEU A 36 -20.79 43.63 -9.69
CA LEU A 36 -19.40 44.04 -9.90
C LEU A 36 -18.50 43.67 -8.71
N VAL A 37 -19.05 43.71 -7.49
CA VAL A 37 -18.39 43.30 -6.24
C VAL A 37 -17.98 41.82 -6.26
N SER A 38 -18.82 40.93 -6.78
CA SER A 38 -18.54 39.48 -6.84
C SER A 38 -17.44 39.13 -7.85
N VAL A 39 -17.39 39.84 -8.97
CA VAL A 39 -16.34 39.67 -9.98
C VAL A 39 -15.00 40.17 -9.44
N VAL A 40 -15.00 41.32 -8.75
CA VAL A 40 -13.79 41.89 -8.12
C VAL A 40 -13.26 40.96 -7.02
N PHE A 41 -14.14 40.39 -6.19
CA PHE A 41 -13.73 39.44 -5.16
C PHE A 41 -13.13 38.15 -5.74
N CYS A 42 -13.76 37.57 -6.77
CA CYS A 42 -13.20 36.40 -7.45
C CYS A 42 -11.84 36.70 -8.11
N ALA A 43 -11.68 37.85 -8.75
CA ALA A 43 -10.41 38.27 -9.34
C ALA A 43 -9.33 38.46 -8.26
N ALA A 44 -9.67 39.09 -7.14
CA ALA A 44 -8.76 39.25 -6.01
C ALA A 44 -8.34 37.90 -5.39
N CYS A 45 -9.27 36.94 -5.25
CA CYS A 45 -8.95 35.59 -4.78
C CYS A 45 -8.03 34.84 -5.75
N ILE A 46 -8.26 34.95 -7.06
CA ILE A 46 -7.41 34.33 -8.09
C ILE A 46 -6.01 34.95 -8.05
N VAL A 47 -5.89 36.27 -7.97
CA VAL A 47 -4.59 36.96 -7.84
C VAL A 47 -3.89 36.56 -6.54
N TYR A 48 -4.61 36.47 -5.41
CA TYR A 48 -4.03 36.01 -4.14
C TYR A 48 -3.51 34.57 -4.23
N VAL A 49 -4.26 33.65 -4.84
CA VAL A 49 -3.83 32.26 -5.04
C VAL A 49 -2.61 32.17 -5.97
N ILE A 50 -2.58 32.96 -7.05
CA ILE A 50 -1.43 33.01 -7.97
C ILE A 50 -0.18 33.58 -7.27
N GLN A 51 -0.34 34.68 -6.53
CA GLN A 51 0.75 35.29 -5.75
C GLN A 51 1.27 34.34 -4.66
N TYR A 52 0.38 33.65 -3.95
CA TYR A 52 0.76 32.65 -2.96
C TYR A 52 1.56 31.50 -3.59
N ASN A 53 1.11 30.98 -4.74
CA ASN A 53 1.82 29.92 -5.46
C ASN A 53 3.19 30.37 -5.98
N GLU A 54 3.33 31.60 -6.49
CA GLU A 54 4.64 32.12 -6.90
C GLU A 54 5.59 32.27 -5.72
N THR A 55 5.12 32.79 -4.58
CA THR A 55 5.95 32.88 -3.37
C THR A 55 6.42 31.52 -2.87
N ASP A 56 5.59 30.48 -2.98
CA ASP A 56 5.93 29.10 -2.59
C ASP A 56 6.92 28.45 -3.57
N ILE A 57 6.78 28.68 -4.87
CA ILE A 57 7.75 28.23 -5.87
C ILE A 57 9.12 28.90 -5.66
N HIS A 58 9.13 30.19 -5.30
CA HIS A 58 10.36 30.92 -5.02
C HIS A 58 11.05 30.45 -3.73
N SER A 59 10.31 30.14 -2.66
CA SER A 59 10.88 29.57 -1.43
C SER A 59 11.39 28.15 -1.66
N VAL A 60 10.66 27.31 -2.38
CA VAL A 60 11.13 25.96 -2.77
C VAL A 60 12.38 26.04 -3.64
N ARG A 61 12.44 26.95 -4.62
CA ARG A 61 13.64 27.15 -5.45
C ARG A 61 14.83 27.65 -4.64
N ARG A 62 14.59 28.47 -3.61
CA ARG A 62 15.63 28.93 -2.69
C ARG A 62 16.17 27.79 -1.82
N ILE A 63 15.29 26.96 -1.26
CA ILE A 63 15.64 25.73 -0.52
C ILE A 63 16.46 24.79 -1.40
N LEU A 64 16.01 24.55 -2.64
CA LEU A 64 16.73 23.72 -3.60
C LEU A 64 18.08 24.32 -4.02
N SER A 65 18.22 25.66 -4.02
CA SER A 65 19.50 26.32 -4.32
C SER A 65 20.47 26.33 -3.13
N GLU A 66 19.96 26.38 -1.90
CA GLU A 66 20.76 26.28 -0.67
C GLU A 66 21.27 24.84 -0.46
N GLU A 67 20.47 23.83 -0.80
CA GLU A 67 20.92 22.42 -0.79
C GLU A 67 21.93 22.10 -1.92
N MET A 68 22.02 22.93 -2.95
CA MET A 68 22.93 22.73 -4.10
C MET A 68 24.34 23.32 -3.89
N PHE A 69 24.64 23.86 -2.70
CA PHE A 69 25.95 24.41 -2.34
C PHE A 69 26.68 23.63 -1.22
N PHE A 70 26.30 22.37 -0.97
CA PHE A 70 27.17 21.46 -0.23
C PHE A 70 28.20 20.87 -1.19
N SER A 71 29.34 21.54 -1.28
CA SER A 71 30.52 21.10 -2.02
C SER A 71 30.84 19.63 -1.74
N THR A 72 31.08 18.89 -2.81
CA THR A 72 31.65 17.54 -2.77
C THR A 72 33.10 17.60 -2.26
N GLU A 73 33.29 17.52 -0.96
CA GLU A 73 34.49 16.91 -0.40
C GLU A 73 34.06 15.58 0.23
N GLU A 74 34.28 14.49 -0.49
CA GLU A 74 34.14 13.15 0.08
C GLU A 74 35.20 12.97 1.18
N PRO A 75 34.81 12.61 2.42
CA PRO A 75 35.77 12.14 3.40
C PRO A 75 36.38 10.83 2.88
N PRO A 76 37.65 10.50 3.24
CA PRO A 76 38.29 9.29 2.77
C PRO A 76 37.43 8.08 3.13
N GLU A 77 36.99 7.35 2.10
CA GLU A 77 36.24 6.10 2.25
C GLU A 77 37.07 5.11 3.06
N THR A 78 36.79 5.04 4.35
CA THR A 78 37.02 3.79 5.07
C THR A 78 36.10 2.74 4.44
N PRO A 79 36.57 1.49 4.21
CA PRO A 79 35.78 0.49 3.49
C PRO A 79 34.60 0.06 4.35
N THR A 80 33.51 0.80 4.23
CA THR A 80 32.26 0.57 4.93
C THR A 80 31.50 -0.49 4.13
N ASN A 81 31.55 -1.73 4.60
CA ASN A 81 30.54 -2.76 4.38
C ASN A 81 29.84 -2.73 3.01
N SER A 82 30.42 -3.41 2.02
CA SER A 82 29.87 -3.52 0.67
C SER A 82 28.47 -4.17 0.69
N CYS A 83 27.41 -3.37 0.67
CA CYS A 83 26.04 -3.86 0.54
C CYS A 83 25.73 -4.14 -0.94
N THR A 84 25.27 -5.36 -1.25
CA THR A 84 24.86 -5.74 -2.61
C THR A 84 23.35 -5.56 -2.78
N PRO A 85 22.90 -4.87 -3.86
CA PRO A 85 21.48 -4.64 -4.08
C PRO A 85 20.73 -5.94 -4.37
N ARG A 86 19.57 -6.13 -3.72
CA ARG A 86 18.66 -7.25 -3.98
C ARG A 86 17.64 -6.85 -5.05
N ASN A 87 17.62 -7.59 -6.16
CA ASN A 87 16.70 -7.32 -7.27
C ASN A 87 15.41 -8.17 -7.19
N ASN A 88 15.47 -9.30 -6.49
CA ASN A 88 14.36 -10.25 -6.38
C ASN A 88 13.63 -10.02 -5.06
N ILE A 89 12.45 -9.39 -5.13
CA ILE A 89 11.72 -8.90 -3.96
C ILE A 89 10.24 -9.30 -4.06
N VAL A 90 9.75 -9.98 -3.04
CA VAL A 90 8.32 -10.13 -2.77
C VAL A 90 7.96 -9.26 -1.58
N PHE A 91 7.24 -8.17 -1.86
CA PHE A 91 6.65 -7.33 -0.84
C PHE A 91 5.19 -7.75 -0.63
N LEU A 92 4.93 -8.47 0.45
CA LEU A 92 3.59 -8.89 0.86
C LEU A 92 2.84 -7.67 1.41
N LYS A 93 2.07 -7.04 0.52
CA LYS A 93 1.36 -5.81 0.81
C LYS A 93 0.13 -6.04 1.71
N THR A 94 0.34 -5.96 3.02
CA THR A 94 -0.73 -5.97 4.03
C THR A 94 -1.60 -4.72 3.96
N HIS A 95 -2.89 -4.87 4.23
CA HIS A 95 -3.84 -3.77 4.19
C HIS A 95 -3.60 -2.76 5.34
N LYS A 96 -3.63 -1.47 5.01
CA LYS A 96 -3.58 -0.34 5.96
C LYS A 96 -2.31 -0.25 6.83
N CYS A 97 -1.22 -0.87 6.37
CA CYS A 97 0.13 -0.81 6.97
C CYS A 97 1.06 0.23 6.29
N ALA A 98 0.53 1.34 5.77
CA ALA A 98 1.28 2.31 4.96
C ALA A 98 2.04 1.70 3.74
N SER A 99 1.58 0.54 3.29
CA SER A 99 2.29 -0.31 2.35
C SER A 99 2.29 0.22 0.90
N SER A 100 1.39 1.14 0.54
CA SER A 100 1.40 1.80 -0.78
C SER A 100 2.63 2.67 -1.01
N SER A 101 3.19 3.28 0.04
CA SER A 101 4.41 4.10 -0.06
C SER A 101 5.60 3.22 -0.44
N ILE A 102 5.77 2.10 0.25
CA ILE A 102 6.83 1.13 -0.02
C ILE A 102 6.66 0.43 -1.37
N GLN A 103 5.42 0.08 -1.75
CA GLN A 103 5.11 -0.41 -3.09
C GLN A 103 5.62 0.56 -4.18
N ASN A 104 5.37 1.87 -4.02
CA ASN A 104 5.83 2.87 -4.99
C ASN A 104 7.36 2.95 -5.05
N ILE A 105 8.05 2.83 -3.91
CA ILE A 105 9.52 2.79 -3.87
C ILE A 105 10.05 1.58 -4.64
N PHE A 106 9.54 0.38 -4.38
CA PHE A 106 9.96 -0.83 -5.09
C PHE A 106 9.61 -0.79 -6.58
N ASN A 107 8.44 -0.24 -6.94
CA ASN A 107 8.05 -0.09 -8.34
C ASN A 107 8.98 0.88 -9.09
N ARG A 108 9.36 2.01 -8.48
CA ARG A 108 10.33 2.95 -9.08
C ARG A 108 11.73 2.36 -9.14
N TYR A 109 12.13 1.58 -8.14
CA TYR A 109 13.41 0.87 -8.14
C TYR A 109 13.47 -0.14 -9.29
N GLY A 110 12.48 -1.02 -9.38
CA GLY A 110 12.40 -2.03 -10.43
C GLY A 110 12.30 -1.45 -11.83
N PHE A 111 11.54 -0.38 -12.01
CA PHE A 111 11.44 0.32 -13.29
C PHE A 111 12.80 0.86 -13.72
N ARG A 112 13.52 1.56 -12.85
CA ARG A 112 14.87 2.09 -13.14
C ARG A 112 15.89 1.00 -13.44
N LYS A 113 15.75 -0.17 -12.80
CA LYS A 113 16.62 -1.34 -12.99
C LYS A 113 16.15 -2.29 -14.09
N LYS A 114 15.08 -1.95 -14.82
CA LYS A 114 14.48 -2.77 -15.90
C LYS A 114 14.12 -4.19 -15.43
N LEU A 115 13.59 -4.31 -14.21
CA LEU A 115 13.18 -5.58 -13.60
C LEU A 115 11.78 -5.99 -14.03
N THR A 116 11.52 -7.30 -14.04
CA THR A 116 10.22 -7.87 -14.42
C THR A 116 9.28 -7.92 -13.23
N PHE A 117 8.08 -7.35 -13.39
CA PHE A 117 7.08 -7.29 -12.34
C PHE A 117 6.04 -8.41 -12.44
N VAL A 118 5.62 -8.91 -11.28
CA VAL A 118 4.40 -9.70 -11.15
C VAL A 118 3.23 -8.73 -11.01
N LEU A 119 2.42 -8.61 -12.07
CA LEU A 119 1.30 -7.68 -12.14
C LEU A 119 -0.04 -8.42 -12.22
N PRO A 120 -1.11 -7.89 -11.60
CA PRO A 120 -2.45 -8.41 -11.82
C PRO A 120 -2.92 -8.15 -13.25
N ALA A 121 -3.75 -9.04 -13.78
CA ALA A 121 -4.40 -8.83 -15.08
C ALA A 121 -5.31 -7.58 -15.08
N LYS A 122 -5.90 -7.23 -13.93
CA LYS A 122 -6.75 -6.04 -13.75
C LYS A 122 -6.71 -5.55 -12.31
N GLY A 123 -6.75 -4.24 -12.14
CA GLY A 123 -6.89 -3.59 -10.82
C GLY A 123 -5.63 -3.74 -9.96
N SER A 124 -5.82 -3.84 -8.65
CA SER A 124 -4.72 -3.76 -7.67
C SER A 124 -4.46 -5.08 -6.93
N TYR A 125 -5.18 -6.14 -7.29
CA TYR A 125 -5.18 -7.42 -6.57
C TYR A 125 -4.82 -8.59 -7.49
N ILE A 126 -3.95 -9.47 -6.99
CA ILE A 126 -3.71 -10.79 -7.55
C ILE A 126 -4.36 -11.78 -6.58
N GLY A 127 -5.49 -12.36 -7.00
CA GLY A 127 -6.33 -13.15 -6.09
C GLY A 127 -6.98 -12.28 -5.02
N HIS A 128 -7.02 -12.79 -3.78
CA HIS A 128 -7.71 -12.21 -2.61
C HIS A 128 -9.24 -12.19 -2.82
N PRO A 129 -10.00 -13.13 -2.21
CA PRO A 129 -9.65 -13.89 -1.00
C PRO A 129 -8.79 -15.14 -1.24
N GLU A 130 -8.72 -15.62 -2.48
CA GLU A 130 -7.92 -16.81 -2.79
C GLU A 130 -6.42 -16.55 -2.57
N PRO A 131 -5.68 -17.52 -2.02
CA PRO A 131 -4.22 -17.49 -1.96
C PRO A 131 -3.62 -17.31 -3.35
N PHE A 132 -2.44 -16.70 -3.40
CA PHE A 132 -1.72 -16.49 -4.65
C PHE A 132 -1.49 -17.80 -5.41
N ASN A 133 -1.70 -17.75 -6.72
CA ASN A 133 -1.36 -18.82 -7.64
C ASN A 133 -0.84 -18.24 -8.96
N TRP A 134 0.16 -18.89 -9.57
CA TRP A 134 0.76 -18.41 -10.82
C TRP A 134 -0.22 -18.41 -12.01
N SER A 135 -1.31 -19.18 -11.97
CA SER A 135 -2.39 -19.11 -12.96
C SER A 135 -3.11 -17.76 -12.99
N MET A 136 -2.99 -16.95 -11.94
CA MET A 136 -3.62 -15.62 -11.84
C MET A 136 -2.83 -14.52 -12.54
N VAL A 137 -1.59 -14.80 -12.99
CA VAL A 137 -0.69 -13.83 -13.60
C VAL A 137 -0.22 -14.28 -14.98
N PRO A 138 0.02 -13.36 -15.93
CA PRO A 138 0.49 -13.73 -17.27
C PRO A 138 1.89 -14.34 -17.21
N ASP A 139 2.08 -15.54 -17.77
CA ASP A 139 3.36 -16.25 -17.77
C ASP A 139 4.43 -15.56 -18.62
N VAL A 140 5.42 -14.97 -17.94
CA VAL A 140 6.53 -14.24 -18.57
C VAL A 140 7.58 -15.15 -19.19
N LYS A 141 7.60 -16.44 -18.86
CA LYS A 141 8.56 -17.41 -19.44
C LYS A 141 8.37 -17.53 -20.95
N ARG A 142 7.15 -17.31 -21.45
CA ARG A 142 6.82 -17.26 -22.89
C ARG A 142 7.59 -16.17 -23.65
N PHE A 143 8.12 -15.18 -22.95
CA PHE A 143 8.94 -14.10 -23.49
C PHE A 143 10.43 -14.24 -23.13
N GLY A 144 10.85 -15.38 -22.58
CA GLY A 144 12.23 -15.59 -22.12
C GLY A 144 12.62 -14.78 -20.87
N LEU A 145 11.63 -14.30 -20.11
CA LEU A 145 11.84 -13.47 -18.92
C LEU A 145 11.64 -14.27 -17.62
N ARG A 146 12.15 -13.72 -16.51
CA ARG A 146 11.93 -14.22 -15.14
C ARG A 146 11.39 -13.09 -14.27
N TYR A 147 10.50 -13.40 -13.34
CA TYR A 147 9.99 -12.40 -12.39
C TYR A 147 11.06 -11.98 -11.39
N ASN A 148 11.01 -10.72 -10.99
CA ASN A 148 11.87 -10.14 -9.99
C ASN A 148 11.07 -9.53 -8.85
N ILE A 149 10.04 -8.74 -9.14
CA ILE A 149 9.34 -7.93 -8.12
C ILE A 149 7.84 -8.23 -8.07
N LEU A 150 7.33 -8.54 -6.89
CA LEU A 150 5.91 -8.63 -6.57
C LEU A 150 5.58 -7.65 -5.43
N THR A 151 4.68 -6.69 -5.66
CA THR A 151 4.31 -5.66 -4.67
C THR A 151 2.80 -5.40 -4.56
N HIS A 152 1.99 -6.06 -5.38
CA HIS A 152 0.54 -5.89 -5.42
C HIS A 152 -0.15 -6.69 -4.31
N HIS A 153 -1.39 -6.31 -3.97
CA HIS A 153 -2.15 -7.04 -2.95
C HIS A 153 -2.38 -8.48 -3.40
N CYS A 154 -1.88 -9.42 -2.63
CA CYS A 154 -2.10 -10.84 -2.79
C CYS A 154 -2.16 -11.49 -1.41
N ARG A 155 -2.74 -12.68 -1.33
CA ARG A 155 -2.72 -13.49 -0.11
C ARG A 155 -1.55 -14.46 -0.19
N LEU A 156 -0.71 -14.51 0.85
CA LEU A 156 0.50 -15.33 0.86
C LEU A 156 0.16 -16.80 0.59
N ASN A 157 0.91 -17.37 -0.35
CA ASN A 157 1.06 -18.80 -0.53
C ASN A 157 2.54 -19.04 -0.79
N TYR A 158 3.30 -19.27 0.27
CA TYR A 158 4.76 -19.25 0.22
C TYR A 158 5.31 -20.27 -0.77
N ASP A 159 4.86 -21.52 -0.66
CA ASP A 159 5.34 -22.63 -1.50
C ASP A 159 5.00 -22.39 -2.97
N GLU A 160 3.81 -21.89 -3.27
CA GLU A 160 3.41 -21.57 -4.64
C GLU A 160 4.23 -20.41 -5.20
N MET A 161 4.40 -19.33 -4.44
CA MET A 161 5.20 -18.17 -4.87
C MET A 161 6.65 -18.57 -5.20
N ARG A 162 7.29 -19.41 -4.38
CA ARG A 162 8.69 -19.82 -4.60
C ARG A 162 8.93 -20.56 -5.92
N LYS A 163 7.92 -21.23 -6.50
CA LYS A 163 8.07 -22.04 -7.73
C LYS A 163 8.56 -21.27 -8.96
N ASN A 164 8.23 -19.99 -9.10
CA ASN A 164 8.60 -19.19 -10.27
C ASN A 164 9.43 -17.94 -9.92
N LEU A 165 9.95 -17.86 -8.70
CA LEU A 165 10.87 -16.81 -8.27
C LEU A 165 12.30 -17.33 -8.21
N PRO A 166 13.31 -16.45 -8.35
CA PRO A 166 14.72 -16.82 -8.13
C PRO A 166 15.00 -17.28 -6.69
N ASP A 167 16.05 -18.08 -6.50
CA ASP A 167 16.39 -18.64 -5.18
C ASP A 167 16.81 -17.58 -4.16
N ASP A 168 17.37 -16.46 -4.63
CA ASP A 168 17.79 -15.32 -3.81
C ASP A 168 16.65 -14.32 -3.53
N VAL A 169 15.39 -14.69 -3.81
CA VAL A 169 14.25 -13.81 -3.56
C VAL A 169 14.11 -13.46 -2.07
N LEU A 170 13.88 -12.19 -1.80
CA LEU A 170 13.65 -11.66 -0.46
C LEU A 170 12.17 -11.41 -0.22
N PHE A 171 11.60 -11.99 0.84
CA PHE A 171 10.24 -11.73 1.29
C PHE A 171 10.22 -10.65 2.37
N ILE A 172 9.43 -9.61 2.15
CA ILE A 172 9.31 -8.45 3.05
C ILE A 172 7.84 -8.16 3.27
N THR A 173 7.47 -7.79 4.49
CA THR A 173 6.15 -7.24 4.76
C THR A 173 6.23 -6.15 5.82
N ILE A 174 5.13 -5.44 6.01
CA ILE A 174 4.98 -4.48 7.10
C ILE A 174 3.79 -4.90 7.94
N VAL A 175 3.99 -4.89 9.25
CA VAL A 175 2.92 -5.11 10.21
C VAL A 175 2.66 -3.85 11.00
N ARG A 176 1.44 -3.73 11.51
CA ARG A 176 0.98 -2.61 12.31
C ARG A 176 0.32 -3.14 13.58
N ASN A 177 0.21 -2.31 14.62
CA ASN A 177 -0.66 -2.62 15.74
C ASN A 177 -2.06 -3.05 15.22
N PRO A 178 -2.56 -4.25 15.58
CA PRO A 178 -3.81 -4.78 15.05
C PRO A 178 -5.04 -3.88 15.28
N VAL A 179 -5.10 -3.17 16.41
CA VAL A 179 -6.24 -2.31 16.76
C VAL A 179 -6.24 -1.06 15.87
N GLU A 180 -5.11 -0.35 15.77
CA GLU A 180 -4.99 0.84 14.92
C GLU A 180 -5.19 0.51 13.43
N LEU A 181 -4.68 -0.65 13.00
CA LEU A 181 -4.89 -1.13 11.64
C LEU A 181 -6.38 -1.33 11.39
N TYR A 182 -7.07 -1.97 12.33
CA TYR A 182 -8.48 -2.27 12.18
C TYR A 182 -9.34 -1.01 12.20
N GLU A 183 -8.99 0.00 13.02
CA GLU A 183 -9.62 1.32 12.96
C GLU A 183 -9.48 1.96 11.57
N SER A 184 -8.26 1.95 11.01
CA SER A 184 -8.01 2.47 9.67
C SER A 184 -8.76 1.68 8.58
N LEU A 185 -8.86 0.36 8.74
CA LEU A 185 -9.62 -0.54 7.85
C LEU A 185 -11.12 -0.24 7.92
N PHE A 186 -11.65 -0.08 9.13
CA PHE A 186 -13.05 0.15 9.43
C PHE A 186 -13.55 1.45 8.82
N SER A 187 -12.77 2.51 8.95
CA SER A 187 -13.04 3.81 8.31
C SER A 187 -12.95 3.71 6.79
N PHE A 188 -11.82 3.21 6.26
CA PHE A 188 -11.56 3.18 4.81
C PHE A 188 -12.59 2.37 4.01
N TYR A 189 -13.00 1.21 4.53
CA TYR A 189 -13.98 0.35 3.87
C TYR A 189 -15.43 0.59 4.31
N SER A 190 -15.68 1.64 5.12
CA SER A 190 -17.01 1.92 5.65
C SER A 190 -17.66 0.70 6.31
N LEU A 191 -16.88 -0.06 7.10
CA LEU A 191 -17.33 -1.33 7.70
C LEU A 191 -18.51 -1.15 8.67
N HIS A 192 -18.77 0.08 9.13
CA HIS A 192 -20.00 0.40 9.87
C HIS A 192 -21.28 0.03 9.10
N ARG A 193 -21.27 0.15 7.78
CA ARG A 193 -22.40 -0.22 6.93
C ARG A 193 -22.56 -1.73 6.81
N PHE A 194 -21.45 -2.46 6.91
CA PHE A 194 -21.41 -3.92 6.81
C PHE A 194 -21.84 -4.57 8.14
N TYR A 195 -21.21 -4.18 9.25
CA TYR A 195 -21.52 -4.71 10.58
C TYR A 195 -22.76 -4.05 11.23
N LYS A 196 -23.32 -3.01 10.62
CA LYS A 196 -24.45 -2.23 11.15
C LYS A 196 -24.16 -1.72 12.56
N GLU A 197 -22.96 -1.18 12.74
CA GLU A 197 -22.42 -0.81 14.05
C GLU A 197 -21.30 0.20 13.89
N ARG A 198 -21.07 1.07 14.88
CA ARG A 198 -19.93 1.99 14.87
C ARG A 198 -18.69 1.33 15.46
N PHE A 199 -17.51 1.88 15.16
CA PHE A 199 -16.25 1.36 15.67
C PHE A 199 -16.17 1.41 17.21
N ASP A 200 -16.60 2.53 17.81
CA ASP A 200 -16.60 2.77 19.26
C ASP A 200 -17.62 1.93 20.03
N THR A 201 -18.61 1.37 19.34
CA THR A 201 -19.60 0.46 19.92
C THR A 201 -19.32 -1.01 19.62
N LEU A 202 -18.32 -1.32 18.80
CA LEU A 202 -18.08 -2.66 18.30
C LEU A 202 -17.93 -3.69 19.44
N GLY A 203 -18.71 -4.77 19.36
CA GLY A 203 -18.72 -5.82 20.39
C GLY A 203 -19.52 -5.49 21.66
N LYS A 204 -20.06 -4.26 21.79
CA LYS A 204 -20.91 -3.89 22.94
C LYS A 204 -22.35 -4.35 22.80
N HIS A 205 -22.85 -4.48 21.57
CA HIS A 205 -24.18 -5.02 21.31
C HIS A 205 -24.13 -6.53 21.11
N GLN A 206 -25.13 -7.24 21.64
CA GLN A 206 -25.27 -8.66 21.40
C GLN A 206 -25.53 -8.92 19.91
N LYS A 207 -24.72 -9.79 19.32
CA LYS A 207 -24.85 -10.25 17.93
C LYS A 207 -24.93 -11.78 17.92
N PRO A 208 -25.51 -12.39 16.88
CA PRO A 208 -25.44 -13.83 16.70
C PRO A 208 -23.98 -14.33 16.68
N ALA A 209 -23.74 -15.57 17.10
CA ALA A 209 -22.46 -16.23 16.88
C ALA A 209 -22.13 -16.23 15.37
N GLY A 210 -20.86 -16.08 14.98
CA GLY A 210 -20.53 -15.96 13.56
C GLY A 210 -20.53 -14.53 13.02
N PHE A 211 -21.10 -13.55 13.74
CA PHE A 211 -21.38 -12.24 13.14
C PHE A 211 -20.12 -11.48 12.75
N TYR A 212 -19.11 -11.49 13.62
CA TYR A 212 -17.84 -10.78 13.40
C TYR A 212 -16.84 -11.61 12.58
N GLU A 213 -17.03 -12.91 12.48
CA GLU A 213 -16.24 -13.77 11.58
C GLU A 213 -16.51 -13.48 10.09
N LYS A 214 -17.65 -12.87 9.75
CA LYS A 214 -17.97 -12.51 8.36
C LYS A 214 -17.03 -11.44 7.82
N ARG A 215 -16.54 -11.65 6.60
CA ARG A 215 -15.65 -10.72 5.89
C ARG A 215 -16.40 -10.02 4.76
N MET A 216 -16.21 -8.72 4.60
CA MET A 216 -16.78 -7.96 3.48
C MET A 216 -16.20 -8.47 2.16
N GLY A 217 -17.08 -9.02 1.31
CA GLY A 217 -16.70 -9.66 0.05
C GLY A 217 -15.80 -10.89 0.21
N GLY A 218 -15.77 -11.51 1.39
CA GLY A 218 -14.83 -12.60 1.73
C GLY A 218 -13.39 -12.13 2.00
N LYS A 219 -13.11 -10.83 1.91
CA LYS A 219 -11.74 -10.28 1.85
C LYS A 219 -11.34 -9.50 3.10
N ILE A 220 -12.21 -8.57 3.50
CA ILE A 220 -11.90 -7.53 4.48
C ILE A 220 -12.62 -7.82 5.79
N GLY A 221 -11.87 -7.93 6.90
CA GLY A 221 -12.45 -8.23 8.21
C GLY A 221 -11.43 -8.23 9.34
N PHE A 222 -11.78 -8.87 10.45
CA PHE A 222 -10.87 -9.07 11.58
C PHE A 222 -9.62 -9.87 11.17
N ASN A 223 -8.54 -9.71 11.94
CA ASN A 223 -7.26 -10.39 11.69
C ASN A 223 -6.76 -10.20 10.24
N GLN A 224 -6.95 -8.99 9.68
CA GLN A 224 -6.65 -8.71 8.27
C GLN A 224 -5.20 -9.00 7.89
N MET A 225 -4.22 -8.68 8.75
CA MET A 225 -2.82 -8.99 8.46
C MET A 225 -2.57 -10.49 8.34
N LEU A 226 -3.13 -11.30 9.26
CA LEU A 226 -2.99 -12.76 9.21
C LEU A 226 -3.66 -13.33 7.95
N PHE A 227 -4.82 -12.78 7.59
CA PHE A 227 -5.52 -13.15 6.36
C PHE A 227 -4.67 -12.85 5.11
N ASP A 228 -4.10 -11.64 5.03
CA ASP A 228 -3.21 -11.24 3.93
C ASP A 228 -1.94 -12.12 3.91
N LEU A 229 -1.44 -12.51 5.07
CA LEU A 229 -0.30 -13.40 5.24
C LEU A 229 -0.65 -14.89 5.12
N GLY A 230 -1.84 -15.25 4.64
CA GLY A 230 -2.16 -16.61 4.20
C GLY A 230 -2.93 -17.47 5.21
N MET A 231 -3.13 -17.02 6.45
CA MET A 231 -3.89 -17.78 7.45
C MET A 231 -5.36 -17.91 7.03
N ASP A 232 -5.96 -19.07 7.24
CA ASP A 232 -7.38 -19.31 6.99
C ASP A 232 -8.26 -18.66 8.06
N ASP A 233 -9.38 -18.07 7.64
CA ASP A 233 -10.24 -17.29 8.53
C ASP A 233 -11.00 -18.14 9.54
N LYS A 234 -11.18 -19.44 9.26
CA LYS A 234 -11.74 -20.41 10.21
C LYS A 234 -10.89 -20.57 11.46
N GLY A 235 -9.59 -20.30 11.37
CA GLY A 235 -8.64 -20.40 12.49
C GLY A 235 -8.60 -19.19 13.40
N PHE A 236 -9.24 -18.06 13.03
CA PHE A 236 -9.07 -16.79 13.73
C PHE A 236 -9.64 -16.72 15.15
N ALA A 237 -10.63 -17.55 15.46
CA ALA A 237 -11.18 -17.64 16.81
C ALA A 237 -10.33 -18.52 17.76
N ASN A 238 -9.41 -19.32 17.21
CA ASN A 238 -8.55 -20.20 17.98
C ASN A 238 -7.19 -19.53 18.23
N SER A 239 -6.98 -19.04 19.45
CA SER A 239 -5.74 -18.36 19.83
C SER A 239 -4.48 -19.22 19.65
N SER A 240 -4.56 -20.53 19.90
CA SER A 240 -3.42 -21.44 19.67
C SER A 240 -3.08 -21.54 18.19
N ALA A 241 -4.09 -21.72 17.32
CA ALA A 241 -3.88 -21.75 15.87
C ALA A 241 -3.30 -20.43 15.33
N VAL A 242 -3.74 -19.30 15.89
CA VAL A 242 -3.18 -17.97 15.56
C VAL A 242 -1.71 -17.90 15.96
N MET A 243 -1.37 -18.30 17.19
CA MET A 243 0.00 -18.27 17.68
C MET A 243 0.91 -19.21 16.89
N ASP A 244 0.45 -20.44 16.60
CA ASP A 244 1.18 -21.39 15.76
C ASP A 244 1.46 -20.82 14.37
N TYR A 245 0.49 -20.09 13.79
CA TYR A 245 0.68 -19.44 12.50
C TYR A 245 1.68 -18.27 12.57
N VAL A 246 1.64 -17.47 13.64
CA VAL A 246 2.64 -16.43 13.87
C VAL A 246 4.03 -17.05 14.03
N TYR A 247 4.14 -18.15 14.77
CA TYR A 247 5.38 -18.92 14.89
C TYR A 247 5.82 -19.50 13.55
N PHE A 248 4.92 -19.94 12.67
CA PHE A 248 5.27 -20.35 11.32
C PHE A 248 5.84 -19.19 10.49
N LEU A 249 5.30 -17.97 10.63
CA LEU A 249 5.78 -16.79 9.88
C LEU A 249 7.17 -16.30 10.35
N THR A 250 7.49 -16.45 11.65
CA THR A 250 8.74 -15.93 12.24
C THR A 250 10.08 -16.56 11.76
N PRO A 251 10.23 -17.89 11.59
CA PRO A 251 11.45 -18.51 11.04
C PRO A 251 11.49 -18.46 9.50
N SER A 252 10.36 -18.17 8.84
CA SER A 252 10.19 -18.30 7.39
C SER A 252 10.74 -17.12 6.59
N SER A 253 11.97 -16.64 6.84
CA SER A 253 12.65 -15.62 5.99
C SER A 253 11.85 -14.33 5.66
N ILE A 254 10.73 -14.07 6.35
CA ILE A 254 9.84 -12.94 6.14
C ILE A 254 10.23 -11.87 7.15
N TRP A 255 10.78 -10.78 6.64
CA TRP A 255 11.20 -9.66 7.48
C TRP A 255 9.99 -8.79 7.83
N LEU A 256 9.81 -8.53 9.13
CA LEU A 256 8.72 -7.73 9.68
C LEU A 256 9.24 -6.36 10.11
N TRP A 257 8.65 -5.29 9.56
CA TRP A 257 8.87 -3.94 10.07
C TRP A 257 7.68 -3.50 10.92
N SER A 258 7.95 -3.09 12.16
CA SER A 258 6.99 -2.38 12.99
C SER A 258 7.35 -0.89 12.95
N GLY A 259 6.38 0.02 13.03
CA GLY A 259 6.60 1.48 12.94
C GLY A 259 7.55 2.10 13.99
N ARG A 260 8.27 1.28 14.78
CA ARG A 260 9.34 1.68 15.70
C ARG A 260 10.73 1.16 15.28
N GLY A 261 10.87 0.61 14.07
CA GLY A 261 12.12 0.05 13.55
C GLY A 261 12.00 -1.41 13.12
N TRP A 262 13.07 -1.94 12.51
CA TRP A 262 13.18 -3.37 12.23
C TRP A 262 13.34 -4.12 13.57
N THR A 263 12.28 -4.74 14.05
CA THR A 263 12.33 -5.61 15.23
C THR A 263 12.02 -7.03 14.80
N ASN A 264 13.04 -7.87 14.74
CA ASN A 264 12.82 -9.30 14.85
C ASN A 264 12.86 -9.64 16.34
N LEU A 265 11.99 -10.53 16.81
CA LEU A 265 12.19 -11.22 18.08
C LEU A 265 13.42 -12.16 18.05
N TRP A 266 14.14 -12.20 16.91
CA TRP A 266 15.55 -12.59 16.76
C TRP A 266 16.21 -11.73 15.66
N CYS A 267 16.64 -10.51 15.98
CA CYS A 267 17.75 -9.82 15.29
C CYS A 267 18.32 -8.82 16.28
N PHE A 268 19.40 -9.23 16.92
CA PHE A 268 20.55 -8.35 17.02
C PHE A 268 21.38 -8.58 15.77
N CYS A 269 21.55 -7.52 14.97
CA CYS A 269 22.28 -7.44 13.70
C CYS A 269 21.87 -8.45 12.60
N ASP A 270 21.40 -7.92 11.47
CA ASP A 270 21.72 -8.41 10.10
C ASP A 270 20.70 -7.92 9.05
N ILE A 271 20.48 -6.60 9.00
CA ILE A 271 20.01 -5.93 7.76
C ILE A 271 21.13 -5.15 7.05
N CYS A 272 22.33 -5.12 7.64
CA CYS A 272 23.60 -4.99 6.92
C CYS A 272 24.66 -5.68 7.79
N CYS A 273 25.32 -6.73 7.27
CA CYS A 273 26.55 -7.37 7.79
C CYS A 273 26.44 -8.45 8.87
N VAL A 274 26.47 -9.71 8.42
CA VAL A 274 26.89 -10.88 9.21
C VAL A 274 28.28 -10.62 9.82
N GLY A 275 28.34 -10.55 11.15
CA GLY A 275 29.58 -10.42 11.91
C GLY A 275 29.36 -10.87 13.36
N THR A 276 30.07 -11.93 13.75
CA THR A 276 29.97 -12.60 15.06
C THR A 276 30.30 -11.69 16.24
N SER A 277 29.47 -11.63 17.27
CA SER A 277 29.92 -11.64 18.69
C SER A 277 28.75 -11.68 19.69
N THR A 278 29.03 -12.35 20.81
CA THR A 278 28.21 -12.72 21.98
C THR A 278 27.75 -11.54 22.86
N MET A 279 26.53 -11.58 23.42
CA MET A 279 26.24 -11.68 24.87
C MET A 279 24.77 -11.30 25.22
N SER A 280 24.11 -12.25 25.88
CA SER A 280 23.39 -12.16 27.17
C SER A 280 22.40 -11.02 27.49
N SER A 281 21.16 -11.48 27.74
CA SER A 281 20.20 -11.04 28.78
C SER A 281 19.40 -9.75 28.59
N TYR A 282 18.07 -9.91 28.63
CA TYR A 282 17.11 -9.30 29.58
C TYR A 282 15.73 -9.14 28.92
N PHE A 283 14.76 -9.95 29.36
CA PHE A 283 13.32 -9.73 29.20
C PHE A 283 12.68 -9.85 30.59
N ILE A 284 12.05 -8.75 31.02
CA ILE A 284 10.80 -8.73 31.76
C ILE A 284 9.80 -8.06 30.81
#